data_AF-A0A6P2DLA9-F1
#
_entry.id   AF-A0A6P2DLA9-F1
#
_cell.length_a   1.000
_cell.length_b   1.000
_cell.length_c   1.000
_cell.angle_alpha   90.00
_cell.angle_beta   90.00
_cell.angle_gamma   90.00
#
_symmetry.space_group_name_H-M   'P 1'
#
loop_
_entity.id
_entity.type
_entity.pdbx_description
1 polymer ?
#
loop_
_entity_poly.entity_id
_entity_poly.type
_entity_poly.pdbx_seq_one_letter_code
_entity_poly.pdbx_strand_id
1 'polypeptide(L)'
;MTAPVGGPEFINALLFVAVAGLFLLFARDWTVRLAGVVLMLPRLLAAPLTLGEVLLFGCTIVAAISHIVYGWKFGTGEPESEVPEVSDAPEPDDVSEPSVCVACRGSIPAGESKCPQCGWSYTTG
;
A
#
# COMPACT_ATOMS: atom_id res chain seq x y z
N MET A 1 4.59 -49.46 -9.14
CA MET A 1 4.74 -48.80 -10.46
C MET A 1 5.34 -47.43 -10.20
N THR A 2 6.67 -47.32 -10.27
CA THR A 2 7.41 -46.07 -10.03
C THR A 2 7.45 -45.27 -11.33
N ALA A 3 6.76 -44.14 -11.38
CA ALA A 3 6.83 -43.22 -12.52
C ALA A 3 8.28 -42.73 -12.72
N PRO A 4 8.72 -42.48 -13.97
CA PRO A 4 10.04 -41.94 -14.21
C PRO A 4 10.12 -40.52 -13.61
N VAL A 5 10.86 -40.41 -12.50
CA VAL A 5 11.23 -39.14 -11.88
C VAL A 5 12.22 -38.45 -12.83
N GLY A 6 11.69 -37.70 -13.80
CA GLY A 6 12.53 -37.06 -14.83
C GLY A 6 11.79 -36.50 -16.05
N GLY A 7 10.46 -36.44 -16.04
CA GLY A 7 9.70 -35.78 -17.09
C GLY A 7 9.80 -34.24 -17.01
N PRO A 8 9.53 -33.52 -18.12
CA PRO A 8 9.56 -32.05 -18.16
C PRO A 8 8.60 -31.40 -17.14
N GLU A 9 7.46 -32.04 -16.87
CA GLU A 9 6.51 -31.65 -15.82
C GLU A 9 7.14 -31.60 -14.42
N PHE A 10 8.00 -32.57 -14.10
CA PHE A 10 8.70 -32.65 -12.81
C PHE A 10 9.77 -31.56 -12.69
N ILE A 11 10.47 -31.27 -13.78
CA ILE A 11 11.46 -30.18 -13.84
C ILE A 11 10.76 -28.81 -13.66
N ASN A 12 9.60 -28.62 -14.29
CA ASN A 12 8.77 -27.42 -14.13
C ASN A 12 8.25 -27.27 -12.69
N ALA A 13 7.79 -28.36 -12.07
CA ALA A 13 7.34 -28.36 -10.68
C ALA A 13 8.47 -27.98 -9.71
N LEU A 14 9.66 -28.57 -9.87
CA LEU A 14 10.84 -28.22 -9.07
C LEU A 14 11.26 -26.76 -9.26
N LEU A 15 11.09 -26.23 -10.47
CA LEU A 15 11.37 -24.83 -10.77
C LEU A 15 10.40 -23.88 -10.07
N PHE A 16 9.09 -24.19 -10.05
CA PHE A 16 8.12 -23.41 -9.29
C PHE A 16 8.45 -23.37 -7.79
N VAL A 17 8.82 -24.51 -7.22
CA VAL A 17 9.21 -24.62 -5.80
C VAL A 17 10.47 -23.81 -5.51
N ALA A 18 11.46 -23.87 -6.41
CA ALA A 18 12.67 -23.06 -6.31
C ALA A 18 12.33 -21.56 -6.34
N VAL A 19 11.50 -21.10 -7.27
CA VAL A 19 11.10 -19.68 -7.38
C VAL A 19 10.38 -19.20 -6.12
N ALA A 20 9.47 -20.01 -5.57
CA ALA A 20 8.85 -19.72 -4.29
C ALA A 20 9.91 -19.62 -3.17
N GLY A 21 10.92 -20.50 -3.17
CA GLY A 21 12.06 -20.42 -2.27
C GLY A 21 12.87 -19.12 -2.42
N LEU A 22 13.12 -18.66 -3.65
CA LEU A 22 13.81 -17.40 -3.93
C LEU A 22 13.06 -16.21 -3.33
N PHE A 23 11.75 -16.20 -3.50
CA PHE A 23 10.88 -15.15 -2.99
C PHE A 23 10.93 -15.09 -1.46
N LEU A 24 10.96 -16.25 -0.80
CA LEU A 24 11.06 -16.34 0.66
C LEU A 24 12.42 -15.86 1.20
N LEU A 25 13.49 -15.83 0.39
CA LEU A 25 14.77 -15.23 0.80
C LEU A 25 14.69 -13.72 1.04
N PHE A 26 13.72 -13.03 0.41
CA PHE A 26 13.49 -11.60 0.63
C PHE A 26 12.64 -11.29 1.88
N ALA A 27 12.13 -12.32 2.57
CA ALA A 27 11.37 -12.12 3.80
C ALA A 27 12.19 -11.42 4.89
N ARG A 28 11.51 -10.67 5.77
CA ARG A 28 12.14 -9.98 6.91
C ARG A 28 12.62 -10.97 7.98
N ASP A 29 11.87 -12.07 8.15
CA ASP A 29 12.14 -13.10 9.13
C ASP A 29 13.23 -14.08 8.69
N TRP A 30 14.22 -14.25 9.56
CA TRP A 30 15.36 -15.15 9.31
C TRP A 30 14.94 -16.62 9.07
N THR A 31 13.93 -17.10 9.79
CA THR A 31 13.42 -18.47 9.65
C THR A 31 12.80 -18.72 8.27
N VAL A 32 12.13 -17.71 7.71
CA VAL A 32 11.50 -17.79 6.38
C VAL A 32 12.57 -17.81 5.29
N ARG A 33 13.68 -17.10 5.48
CA ARG A 33 14.84 -17.16 4.58
C ARG A 33 15.44 -18.56 4.54
N LEU A 34 15.62 -19.19 5.70
CA LEU A 34 16.14 -20.57 5.76
C LEU A 34 15.21 -21.55 5.04
N ALA A 35 13.89 -21.41 5.20
CA ALA A 35 12.93 -22.21 4.44
C ALA A 35 13.09 -21.99 2.92
N GLY A 36 13.33 -20.75 2.49
CA GLY A 36 13.62 -20.41 1.10
C GLY A 36 14.86 -21.12 0.53
N VAL A 37 15.97 -21.17 1.30
CA VAL A 37 17.19 -21.92 0.92
C VAL A 37 16.88 -23.41 0.76
N VAL A 38 16.10 -23.99 1.68
CA VAL A 38 15.75 -25.41 1.66
C VAL A 38 14.91 -25.75 0.42
N LEU A 39 13.98 -24.88 0.03
CA LEU A 39 13.15 -25.08 -1.17
C LEU A 39 13.92 -24.93 -2.49
N MET A 40 15.03 -24.20 -2.48
CA MET A 40 15.93 -24.05 -3.62
C MET A 40 16.83 -25.27 -3.87
N LEU A 41 17.19 -25.99 -2.81
CA LEU A 41 18.17 -27.07 -2.83
C LEU A 41 17.85 -28.20 -3.84
N PRO A 42 16.61 -28.72 -3.92
CA PRO A 42 16.27 -29.81 -4.82
C PRO A 42 16.47 -29.46 -6.30
N ARG A 43 16.18 -28.21 -6.68
CA ARG A 43 16.33 -27.75 -8.07
C ARG A 43 17.79 -27.57 -8.45
N LEU A 44 18.60 -27.04 -7.52
CA LEU A 44 20.04 -26.88 -7.69
C LEU A 44 20.75 -28.21 -7.92
N LEU A 45 20.30 -29.26 -7.21
CA LEU A 45 20.82 -30.61 -7.34
C LEU A 45 20.35 -31.31 -8.63
N ALA A 46 19.13 -31.02 -9.10
CA ALA A 46 18.55 -31.66 -10.28
C ALA A 46 19.04 -31.09 -11.62
N ALA A 47 19.23 -29.76 -11.72
CA ALA A 47 19.89 -29.13 -12.87
C ALA A 47 20.34 -27.69 -12.54
N PRO A 48 21.53 -27.25 -12.96
CA PRO A 48 21.97 -25.87 -12.78
C PRO A 48 21.04 -24.91 -13.53
N LEU A 49 20.74 -23.75 -12.93
CA LEU A 49 19.95 -22.70 -13.59
C LEU A 49 20.63 -22.25 -14.88
N THR A 50 19.88 -22.18 -15.97
CA THR A 50 20.40 -21.64 -17.23
C THR A 50 20.45 -20.11 -17.16
N LEU A 51 21.41 -19.50 -17.86
CA LEU A 51 21.59 -18.04 -17.86
C LEU A 51 20.33 -17.28 -18.31
N GLY A 52 19.55 -17.88 -19.22
CA GLY A 52 18.29 -17.33 -19.73
C GLY A 52 17.16 -17.31 -18.69
N GLU A 53 17.04 -18.35 -17.87
CA GLU A 53 16.10 -18.37 -16.74
C GLU A 53 16.46 -17.30 -15.71
N VAL A 54 17.75 -17.19 -15.34
CA VAL A 54 18.21 -16.19 -14.36
C VAL A 54 17.88 -14.76 -14.81
N LEU A 55 18.02 -14.47 -16.11
CA LEU A 55 17.71 -13.15 -16.68
C LEU A 55 16.21 -12.84 -16.64
N LEU A 56 15.36 -13.80 -17.03
CA LEU A 56 13.90 -13.65 -16.93
C LEU A 56 13.43 -13.51 -15.48
N PHE A 57 14.03 -14.27 -14.56
CA PHE A 57 13.74 -14.18 -13.12
C PHE A 57 14.22 -12.86 -12.51
N GLY A 58 15.40 -12.38 -12.86
CA GLY A 58 15.88 -11.06 -12.44
C GLY A 58 14.94 -9.95 -12.90
N CYS A 59 14.51 -9.98 -14.17
CA CYS A 59 13.59 -9.00 -14.72
C CYS A 59 12.21 -9.01 -14.04
N THR A 60 11.65 -10.19 -13.75
CA THR A 60 10.35 -10.30 -13.08
C THR A 60 10.42 -9.89 -11.61
N ILE A 61 11.49 -10.21 -10.90
CA ILE A 61 11.72 -9.77 -9.53
C ILE A 61 11.88 -8.24 -9.47
N VAL A 62 12.68 -7.65 -10.38
CA VAL A 62 12.83 -6.20 -10.46
C VAL A 62 11.50 -5.52 -10.83
N ALA A 63 10.72 -6.10 -11.75
CA ALA A 63 9.39 -5.59 -12.09
C ALA A 63 8.42 -5.67 -10.90
N ALA A 64 8.40 -6.78 -10.16
CA ALA A 64 7.55 -6.97 -8.99
C ALA A 64 7.94 -6.02 -7.84
N ILE A 65 9.24 -5.87 -7.56
CA ILE A 65 9.74 -4.90 -6.58
C ILE A 65 9.38 -3.49 -7.01
N SER A 66 9.55 -3.14 -8.28
CA SER A 66 9.07 -1.87 -8.82
C SER A 66 7.58 -1.70 -8.55
N HIS A 67 6.72 -2.65 -8.90
CA HIS A 67 5.28 -2.55 -8.63
C HIS A 67 4.94 -2.37 -7.15
N ILE A 68 5.63 -3.06 -6.24
CA ILE A 68 5.43 -2.91 -4.80
C ILE A 68 5.89 -1.54 -4.32
N VAL A 69 7.08 -1.08 -4.74
CA VAL A 69 7.62 0.23 -4.38
C VAL A 69 6.75 1.35 -4.96
N TYR A 70 6.30 1.23 -6.21
CA TYR A 70 5.35 2.15 -6.83
C TYR A 70 3.99 2.10 -6.13
N GLY A 71 3.49 0.92 -5.76
CA GLY A 71 2.27 0.77 -4.98
C GLY A 71 2.38 1.37 -3.57
N TRP A 72 3.56 1.33 -2.94
CA TRP A 72 3.78 1.98 -1.65
C TRP A 72 3.98 3.49 -1.79
N LYS A 73 4.62 3.95 -2.87
CA LYS A 73 4.86 5.37 -3.12
C LYS A 73 3.63 6.12 -3.64
N PHE A 74 2.74 5.43 -4.36
CA PHE A 74 1.64 6.05 -5.10
C PHE A 74 0.30 5.32 -4.96
N GLY A 75 0.23 4.19 -4.24
CA GLY A 75 -0.95 3.30 -4.21
C GLY A 75 -1.87 3.42 -3.00
N THR A 76 -1.79 4.49 -2.21
CA THR A 76 -2.88 4.85 -1.26
C THR A 76 -3.92 5.72 -1.95
N GLY A 77 -4.34 5.33 -3.15
CA GLY A 77 -5.66 5.71 -3.66
C GLY A 77 -6.63 4.66 -3.16
N GLU A 78 -7.03 4.75 -1.89
CA GLU A 78 -8.21 4.03 -1.42
C GLU A 78 -9.34 4.30 -2.42
N PRO A 79 -9.99 3.28 -3.01
CA PRO A 79 -11.31 3.51 -3.56
C PRO A 79 -12.18 3.86 -2.37
N GLU A 80 -12.42 5.16 -2.22
CA GLU A 80 -13.42 5.72 -1.32
C GLU A 80 -14.68 4.88 -1.48
N SER A 81 -14.92 4.06 -0.46
CA SER A 81 -16.15 3.33 -0.31
C SER A 81 -17.19 4.40 -0.04
N GLU A 82 -17.82 4.92 -1.09
CA GLU A 82 -19.03 5.76 -1.03
C GLU A 82 -20.19 4.93 -0.46
N VAL A 83 -20.09 4.58 0.82
CA VAL A 83 -21.26 4.49 1.68
C VAL A 83 -21.54 5.93 2.06
N PRO A 84 -22.70 6.50 1.74
CA PRO A 84 -23.05 7.83 2.21
C PRO A 84 -23.29 7.72 3.73
N GLU A 85 -22.21 7.82 4.53
CA GLU A 85 -22.32 8.14 5.95
C GLU A 85 -22.79 9.59 6.04
N VAL A 86 -24.12 9.71 6.02
CA VAL A 86 -24.85 10.84 6.57
C VAL A 86 -24.54 10.89 8.07
N SER A 87 -23.50 11.60 8.46
CA SER A 87 -23.30 12.06 9.85
C SER A 87 -22.11 13.01 9.98
N ASP A 88 -22.13 14.12 9.25
CA ASP A 88 -21.59 15.38 9.76
C ASP A 88 -22.76 16.37 9.81
N ALA A 89 -23.49 16.33 10.93
CA ALA A 89 -24.19 17.53 11.35
C ALA A 89 -23.09 18.56 11.63
N PRO A 90 -23.08 19.74 11.00
CA PRO A 90 -22.05 20.73 11.25
C PRO A 90 -22.02 21.01 12.76
N GLU A 91 -20.86 20.79 13.38
CA GLU A 91 -20.63 21.21 14.75
C GLU A 91 -21.05 22.68 14.86
N PRO A 92 -21.85 23.06 15.87
CA PRO A 92 -22.27 24.44 16.00
C PRO A 92 -21.01 25.30 16.10
N ASP A 93 -20.92 26.32 15.25
CA ASP A 93 -19.81 27.29 15.28
C ASP A 93 -19.59 27.74 16.73
N ASP A 94 -18.40 27.48 17.26
CA ASP A 94 -18.08 27.83 18.64
C ASP A 94 -17.94 29.35 18.77
N VAL A 95 -19.05 29.98 19.12
CA VAL A 95 -19.15 31.43 19.35
C VAL A 95 -18.74 31.83 20.77
N SER A 96 -18.18 30.92 21.57
CA SER A 96 -17.90 31.20 22.99
C SER A 96 -16.82 32.26 23.20
N GLU A 97 -16.00 32.52 22.19
CA GLU A 97 -14.88 33.47 22.25
C GLU A 97 -15.05 34.62 21.25
N PRO A 98 -14.54 35.82 21.58
CA PRO A 98 -14.54 36.93 20.63
C PRO A 98 -13.65 36.61 19.42
N SER A 99 -14.14 36.90 18.22
CA SER A 99 -13.44 36.63 16.95
C SER A 99 -13.13 37.92 16.18
N VAL A 100 -12.25 37.84 15.18
CA VAL A 100 -11.85 38.99 14.36
C VAL A 100 -12.61 38.98 13.04
N CYS A 101 -13.27 40.10 12.71
CA CYS A 101 -13.99 40.24 11.45
C CYS A 101 -13.03 40.28 10.26
N VAL A 102 -13.21 39.41 9.27
CA VAL A 102 -12.38 39.37 8.06
C VAL A 102 -12.57 40.59 7.15
N ALA A 103 -13.73 41.26 7.22
CA ALA A 103 -14.06 42.38 6.33
C ALA A 103 -13.50 43.72 6.83
N CYS A 104 -13.59 44.01 8.12
CA CYS A 104 -13.19 45.30 8.69
C CYS A 104 -12.08 45.20 9.75
N ARG A 105 -11.65 43.97 10.10
CA ARG A 105 -10.73 43.67 11.21
C ARG A 105 -11.20 44.16 12.60
N GLY A 106 -12.46 44.54 12.74
CA GLY A 106 -13.08 44.81 14.03
C GLY A 106 -13.31 43.53 14.85
N SER A 107 -13.51 43.67 16.15
CA SER A 107 -13.85 42.56 17.04
C SER A 107 -15.33 42.20 16.95
N ILE A 108 -15.63 40.90 16.81
CA ILE A 108 -16.96 40.30 16.95
C ILE A 108 -17.03 39.72 18.37
N PRO A 109 -17.98 40.16 19.21
CA PRO A 109 -18.07 39.67 20.58
C PRO A 109 -18.50 38.19 20.63
N ALA A 110 -18.18 37.52 21.74
CA ALA A 110 -18.63 36.16 22.00
C ALA A 110 -20.17 36.08 21.93
N GLY A 111 -20.69 35.05 21.28
CA GLY A 111 -22.11 34.78 21.08
C GLY A 111 -22.70 35.40 19.81
N GLU A 112 -21.94 36.20 19.05
CA GLU A 112 -22.44 36.86 17.85
C GLU A 112 -21.86 36.29 16.55
N SER A 113 -22.73 36.15 15.54
CA SER A 113 -22.36 35.71 14.19
C SER A 113 -22.23 36.79 13.14
N LYS A 114 -22.41 38.04 13.58
CA LYS A 114 -22.40 39.22 12.72
C LYS A 114 -21.54 40.29 13.34
N CYS A 115 -20.67 40.89 12.55
CA CYS A 115 -19.85 42.00 12.97
C CYS A 115 -20.73 43.25 13.18
N PRO A 116 -20.74 43.85 14.39
CA PRO A 116 -21.53 45.05 14.67
C PRO A 116 -20.98 46.32 14.00
N GLN A 117 -19.75 46.28 13.47
CA GLN A 117 -19.09 47.44 12.87
C GLN A 117 -19.34 47.57 11.36
N CYS A 118 -19.37 46.45 10.62
CA CYS A 118 -19.53 46.46 9.15
C CYS A 118 -20.70 45.61 8.64
N GLY A 119 -21.37 44.86 9.52
CA GLY A 119 -22.52 44.04 9.17
C GLY A 119 -22.19 42.69 8.50
N TRP A 120 -20.91 42.32 8.40
CA TRP A 120 -20.46 41.04 7.83
C TRP A 120 -20.81 39.84 8.74
N SER A 121 -21.25 38.71 8.18
CA SER A 121 -21.60 37.48 8.92
C SER A 121 -21.03 36.22 8.27
N TYR A 122 -20.66 35.22 9.07
CA TYR A 122 -20.14 33.92 8.59
C TYR A 122 -21.25 32.91 8.24
N THR A 123 -22.48 33.13 8.72
CA THR A 123 -23.66 32.38 8.31
C THR A 123 -24.18 32.94 6.97
N THR A 124 -23.63 32.50 5.85
CA THR A 124 -24.30 32.59 4.55
C THR A 124 -24.92 31.23 4.24
N GLY A 125 -26.10 31.02 4.81
CA GLY A 125 -27.04 29.94 4.48
C GLY A 125 -28.42 30.53 4.38
#